data_AF-A0A9D5Q1P9-F1
#
_entry.id   AF-A0A9D5Q1P9-F1
#
_cell.length_a   1.000
_cell.length_b   1.000
_cell.length_c   1.000
_cell.angle_alpha   90.00
_cell.angle_beta   90.00
_cell.angle_gamma   90.00
#
_symmetry.space_group_name_H-M   'P 1'
#
loop_
_entity.id
_entity.type
_entity.pdbx_description
1 polymer ?
#
loop_
_entity_poly.entity_id
_entity_poly.type
_entity_poly.pdbx_seq_one_letter_code
_entity_poly.pdbx_strand_id
1 'polypeptide(L)'
;MRSCISSCRKNGRESTSARITQKPPTLRKAMYAEVFTARLQYIKKAGERMLLSTETSSVIKRFGQEKAFAMLKRSGFDACDFSFYGEGAELLGDDCMENARKTKELLDTAGLLCNQAHAPFDLSEGEAFDLSCRNYRAIVRSIEYAAYLGAKKIVVHLIVTADREAYYAYNQRYYKSLEFYGKQFGIKIAVENDFERRNGKVLPILNDPQEYVDFIRELDSEWLVGCIDIGHAAMFQDPAEFIEKTGGRIVKALHIHDNDLHE
;
A
#
# COMPACT_ATOMS: atom_id res chain seq x y z
N MET A 1 25.62 -22.55 27.08
CA MET A 1 26.07 -21.75 28.25
C MET A 1 26.89 -20.58 27.72
N ARG A 2 26.58 -19.34 28.17
CA ARG A 2 27.42 -18.13 28.38
C ARG A 2 28.71 -18.02 27.52
N SER A 3 29.08 -16.91 26.87
CA SER A 3 28.90 -15.49 27.14
C SER A 3 29.64 -14.71 26.04
N CYS A 4 29.22 -13.47 25.74
CA CYS A 4 30.15 -12.34 25.63
C CYS A 4 29.38 -11.02 25.71
N ILE A 5 29.20 -10.55 26.95
CA ILE A 5 28.96 -9.15 27.27
C ILE A 5 30.34 -8.56 27.58
N SER A 6 30.77 -7.54 26.85
CA SER A 6 31.64 -6.47 27.37
C SER A 6 31.43 -5.25 26.48
N SER A 7 30.86 -4.18 27.04
CA SER A 7 31.62 -3.03 27.55
C SER A 7 31.87 -1.97 26.47
N CYS A 8 30.98 -0.99 26.38
CA CYS A 8 31.36 0.35 25.93
C CYS A 8 31.01 1.35 27.02
N ARG A 9 32.06 1.87 27.66
CA ARG A 9 32.00 2.92 28.68
C ARG A 9 31.60 4.25 28.06
N LYS A 10 30.87 5.01 28.88
CA LYS A 10 30.55 6.43 28.75
C LYS A 10 31.78 7.24 28.32
N ASN A 11 31.62 8.04 27.27
CA ASN A 11 32.33 9.31 27.12
C ASN A 11 31.32 10.35 26.67
N GLY A 12 31.13 11.36 27.52
CA GLY A 12 30.28 12.51 27.25
C GLY A 12 30.83 13.31 26.07
N ARG A 13 29.95 13.54 25.09
CA ARG A 13 29.97 14.73 24.25
C ARG A 13 28.56 15.29 24.32
N GLU A 14 28.45 16.48 24.87
CA GLU A 14 27.26 17.31 24.76
C GLU A 14 26.99 17.53 23.26
N SER A 15 25.96 16.88 22.73
CA SER A 15 25.42 17.24 21.42
C SER A 15 24.29 18.24 21.65
N THR A 16 24.51 19.43 21.13
CA THR A 16 23.51 20.49 20.99
C THR A 16 22.28 19.93 20.30
N SER A 17 21.18 19.76 21.05
CA SER A 17 19.89 19.43 20.47
C SER A 17 19.45 20.60 19.59
N ALA A 18 19.59 20.46 18.27
CA ALA A 18 18.85 21.29 17.34
C ALA A 18 17.38 20.98 17.57
N ARG A 19 16.67 21.88 18.27
CA ARG A 19 15.22 21.84 18.37
C ARG A 19 14.68 21.85 16.95
N ILE A 20 14.07 20.74 16.53
CA ILE A 20 13.12 20.73 15.43
C ILE A 20 12.04 21.74 15.83
N THR A 21 12.07 22.93 15.24
CA THR A 21 11.05 23.93 15.44
C THR A 21 9.77 23.41 14.79
N GLN A 22 8.92 22.77 15.60
CA GLN A 22 7.57 22.46 15.19
C GLN A 22 6.93 23.75 14.70
N LYS A 23 6.51 23.80 13.43
CA LYS A 23 5.76 24.95 12.89
C LYS A 23 4.60 25.27 13.84
N PRO A 24 4.37 26.55 14.19
CA PRO A 24 3.39 26.93 15.20
C PRO A 24 1.99 26.37 14.86
N PRO A 25 1.18 26.02 15.87
CA PRO A 25 -0.12 25.35 15.68
C PRO A 25 -1.08 26.05 14.70
N THR A 26 -0.91 27.36 14.53
CA THR A 26 -1.68 28.22 13.63
C THR A 26 -1.40 27.96 12.15
N LEU A 27 -0.15 27.70 11.77
CA LEU A 27 0.25 27.38 10.39
C LEU A 27 -0.28 26.00 9.96
N ARG A 28 -0.30 25.02 10.87
CA ARG A 28 -0.92 23.71 10.60
C ARG A 28 -2.42 23.85 10.34
N LYS A 29 -3.14 24.62 11.16
CA LYS A 29 -4.58 24.87 10.97
C LYS A 29 -4.90 25.52 9.61
N ALA A 30 -4.09 26.47 9.18
CA ALA A 30 -4.26 27.14 7.88
C ALA A 30 -4.09 26.16 6.72
N MET A 31 -3.03 25.34 6.73
CA MET A 31 -2.77 24.33 5.70
C MET A 31 -3.87 23.25 5.63
N TYR A 32 -4.33 22.74 6.78
CA TYR A 32 -5.47 21.81 6.83
C TYR A 32 -6.76 22.45 6.32
N ALA A 33 -6.98 23.75 6.58
CA ALA A 33 -8.14 24.48 6.08
C ALA A 33 -8.08 24.68 4.56
N GLU A 34 -6.90 24.91 3.98
CA GLU A 34 -6.70 25.02 2.53
C GLU A 34 -6.96 23.69 1.82
N VAL A 35 -6.40 22.58 2.31
CA VAL A 35 -6.67 21.23 1.77
C VAL A 35 -8.17 20.88 1.87
N PHE A 36 -8.79 21.21 3.00
CA PHE A 36 -10.22 20.99 3.19
C PHE A 36 -11.07 21.86 2.25
N THR A 37 -10.67 23.11 2.01
CA THR A 37 -11.35 24.02 1.09
C THR A 37 -11.20 23.57 -0.37
N ALA A 38 -9.99 23.18 -0.78
CA ALA A 38 -9.73 22.63 -2.11
C ALA A 38 -10.55 21.35 -2.35
N ARG A 39 -10.66 20.49 -1.34
CA ARG A 39 -11.54 19.32 -1.37
C ARG A 39 -13.01 19.69 -1.57
N LEU A 40 -13.53 20.65 -0.79
CA LEU A 40 -14.93 21.08 -0.93
C LEU A 40 -15.22 21.71 -2.30
N GLN A 41 -14.26 22.46 -2.85
CA GLN A 41 -14.37 23.04 -4.18
C GLN A 41 -14.35 21.96 -5.27
N TYR A 42 -13.48 20.94 -5.17
CA TYR A 42 -13.46 19.80 -6.08
C TYR A 42 -14.76 18.98 -6.01
N ILE A 43 -15.23 18.65 -4.81
CA ILE A 43 -16.50 17.92 -4.60
C ILE A 43 -17.68 18.69 -5.23
N LYS A 44 -17.74 20.01 -5.05
CA LYS A 44 -18.77 20.85 -5.67
C LYS A 44 -18.69 20.89 -7.20
N LYS A 45 -17.48 20.78 -7.78
CA LYS A 45 -17.25 20.88 -9.22
C LYS A 45 -17.41 19.55 -9.96
N ALA A 46 -17.05 18.43 -9.33
CA ALA A 46 -17.02 17.11 -9.95
C ALA A 46 -18.35 16.33 -9.78
N GLY A 47 -19.24 16.72 -8.88
CA GLY A 47 -20.47 15.97 -8.58
C GLY A 47 -20.24 14.62 -7.88
N GLU A 48 -18.99 14.19 -7.75
CA GLU A 48 -18.55 12.97 -7.08
C GLU A 48 -17.68 13.29 -5.86
N ARG A 49 -17.91 12.56 -4.77
CA ARG A 49 -17.16 12.73 -3.52
C ARG A 49 -15.84 11.97 -3.62
N MET A 50 -14.72 12.69 -3.67
CA MET A 50 -13.39 12.11 -3.48
C MET A 50 -13.25 11.57 -2.05
N LEU A 51 -12.96 10.28 -1.93
CA LEU A 51 -12.68 9.60 -0.66
C LEU A 51 -11.21 9.80 -0.29
N LEU A 52 -10.97 10.28 0.93
CA LEU A 52 -9.63 10.30 1.51
C LEU A 52 -9.39 8.99 2.26
N SER A 53 -8.31 8.31 1.93
CA SER A 53 -7.93 7.01 2.48
C SER A 53 -6.51 7.02 3.02
N THR A 54 -6.21 6.12 3.95
CA THR A 54 -4.86 5.91 4.50
C THR A 54 -4.64 4.44 4.81
N GLU A 55 -3.38 4.03 4.77
CA GLU A 55 -2.92 2.73 5.25
C GLU A 55 -3.29 2.52 6.74
N THR A 56 -3.50 1.27 7.14
CA THR A 56 -3.97 0.92 8.49
C THR A 56 -2.93 0.28 9.42
N SER A 57 -1.87 -0.31 8.88
CA SER A 57 -0.86 -1.10 9.59
C SER A 57 -0.28 -0.39 10.82
N SER A 58 0.18 0.85 10.68
CA SER A 58 0.88 1.57 11.75
C SER A 58 -0.04 1.88 12.93
N VAL A 59 -1.30 2.24 12.63
CA VAL A 59 -2.28 2.63 13.64
C VAL A 59 -2.88 1.40 14.31
N ILE A 60 -3.18 0.33 13.55
CA ILE A 60 -3.67 -0.94 14.09
C ILE A 60 -2.62 -1.54 15.04
N LYS A 61 -1.35 -1.60 14.64
CA LYS A 61 -0.26 -2.10 15.48
C LYS A 61 -0.19 -1.43 16.85
N ARG A 62 -0.54 -0.15 16.92
CA ARG A 62 -0.43 0.62 18.16
C ARG A 62 -1.70 0.59 19.03
N PHE A 63 -2.88 0.47 18.42
CA PHE A 63 -4.15 0.70 19.14
C PHE A 63 -5.18 -0.42 18.98
N GLY A 64 -4.94 -1.41 18.12
CA GLY A 64 -5.93 -2.39 17.70
C GLY A 64 -6.96 -1.82 16.72
N GLN A 65 -7.68 -2.70 16.02
CA GLN A 65 -8.60 -2.33 14.92
C GLN A 65 -9.68 -1.33 15.35
N GLU A 66 -10.43 -1.62 16.42
CA GLU A 66 -11.56 -0.80 16.86
C GLU A 66 -11.16 0.65 17.12
N LYS A 67 -10.11 0.86 17.92
CA LYS A 67 -9.61 2.22 18.23
C LYS A 67 -8.99 2.87 17.01
N ALA A 68 -8.25 2.11 16.20
CA ALA A 68 -7.62 2.61 14.98
C ALA A 68 -8.66 3.17 14.00
N PHE A 69 -9.70 2.40 13.65
CA PHE A 69 -10.72 2.87 12.71
C PHE A 69 -11.48 4.09 13.21
N ALA A 70 -11.83 4.10 14.50
CA ALA A 70 -12.47 5.25 15.11
C ALA A 70 -11.56 6.50 15.09
N MET A 71 -10.24 6.33 15.28
CA MET A 71 -9.26 7.42 15.15
C MET A 71 -9.17 7.92 13.72
N LEU A 72 -9.02 7.03 12.74
CA LEU A 72 -8.95 7.39 11.32
C LEU A 72 -10.18 8.19 10.88
N LYS A 73 -11.37 7.73 11.25
CA LYS A 73 -12.61 8.47 10.95
C LYS A 73 -12.63 9.86 11.57
N ARG A 74 -12.29 9.97 12.86
CA ARG A 74 -12.24 11.26 13.58
C ARG A 74 -11.18 12.21 13.02
N SER A 75 -10.11 11.66 12.44
CA SER A 75 -9.06 12.43 11.77
C SER A 75 -9.46 12.94 10.39
N GLY A 76 -10.65 12.57 9.89
CA GLY A 76 -11.20 13.10 8.64
C GLY A 76 -11.05 12.17 7.43
N PHE A 77 -10.52 10.95 7.60
CA PHE A 77 -10.51 9.94 6.55
C PHE A 77 -11.94 9.41 6.31
N ASP A 78 -12.27 9.20 5.04
CA ASP A 78 -13.55 8.61 4.65
C ASP A 78 -13.45 7.09 4.52
N ALA A 79 -12.25 6.60 4.18
CA ALA A 79 -11.97 5.21 3.92
C ALA A 79 -10.58 4.79 4.42
N CYS A 80 -10.24 3.51 4.28
CA CYS A 80 -8.91 2.97 4.52
C CYS A 80 -8.40 2.13 3.34
N ASP A 81 -7.07 2.09 3.26
CA ASP A 81 -6.29 1.07 2.57
C ASP A 81 -5.94 0.00 3.61
N PHE A 82 -6.71 -1.10 3.61
CA PHE A 82 -6.54 -2.12 4.63
C PHE A 82 -5.27 -2.95 4.39
N SER A 83 -4.34 -2.89 5.33
CA SER A 83 -3.03 -3.51 5.24
C SER A 83 -3.08 -4.95 5.74
N PHE A 84 -2.78 -5.92 4.87
CA PHE A 84 -2.68 -7.35 5.23
C PHE A 84 -1.26 -7.81 5.58
N TYR A 85 -0.35 -6.87 5.81
CA TYR A 85 0.98 -7.12 6.34
C TYR A 85 1.08 -6.66 7.81
N GLY A 86 2.14 -7.06 8.51
CA GLY A 86 2.23 -6.85 9.96
C GLY A 86 1.09 -7.56 10.70
N GLU A 87 0.41 -6.85 11.61
CA GLU A 87 -0.74 -7.41 12.36
C GLU A 87 -1.87 -7.90 11.44
N GLY A 88 -2.01 -7.30 10.25
CA GLY A 88 -3.03 -7.72 9.28
C GLY A 88 -2.79 -9.11 8.70
N ALA A 89 -1.54 -9.58 8.69
CA ALA A 89 -1.20 -10.91 8.17
C ALA A 89 -1.75 -12.04 9.07
N GLU A 90 -1.89 -11.77 10.38
CA GLU A 90 -2.43 -12.74 11.35
C GLU A 90 -3.91 -13.04 11.10
N LEU A 91 -4.62 -12.13 10.42
CA LEU A 91 -6.03 -12.29 10.09
C LEU A 91 -6.28 -13.32 8.98
N LEU A 92 -5.24 -13.69 8.23
CA LEU A 92 -5.32 -14.57 7.06
C LEU A 92 -5.16 -16.07 7.39
N GLY A 93 -5.32 -16.42 8.67
CA GLY A 93 -5.38 -17.80 9.16
C GLY A 93 -6.60 -18.58 8.66
N ASP A 94 -6.86 -19.75 9.24
CA ASP A 94 -7.98 -20.60 8.80
C ASP A 94 -9.35 -19.98 9.08
N ASP A 95 -9.43 -19.13 10.10
CA ASP A 95 -10.61 -18.33 10.44
C ASP A 95 -10.74 -17.03 9.61
N CYS A 96 -10.07 -16.95 8.45
CA CYS A 96 -9.99 -15.75 7.60
C CYS A 96 -11.35 -15.05 7.40
N MET A 97 -12.39 -15.79 6.99
CA MET A 97 -13.70 -15.16 6.76
C MET A 97 -14.45 -14.76 8.03
N GLU A 98 -14.16 -15.40 9.16
CA GLU A 98 -14.69 -14.97 10.45
C GLU A 98 -14.02 -13.67 10.90
N ASN A 99 -12.71 -13.56 10.70
CA ASN A 99 -11.98 -12.31 10.91
C ASN A 99 -12.50 -11.20 9.99
N ALA A 100 -12.87 -11.53 8.75
CA ALA A 100 -13.42 -10.58 7.77
C ALA A 100 -14.73 -9.96 8.25
N ARG A 101 -15.62 -10.80 8.79
CA ARG A 101 -16.88 -10.37 9.40
C ARG A 101 -16.65 -9.40 10.55
N LYS A 102 -15.81 -9.78 11.51
CA LYS A 102 -15.46 -8.92 12.66
C LYS A 102 -14.86 -7.60 12.21
N THR A 103 -13.93 -7.63 11.26
CA THR A 103 -13.30 -6.41 10.73
C THR A 103 -14.32 -5.52 10.03
N LYS A 104 -15.24 -6.11 9.24
CA LYS A 104 -16.32 -5.37 8.58
C LYS A 104 -17.26 -4.70 9.58
N GLU A 105 -17.63 -5.39 10.66
CA GLU A 105 -18.46 -4.83 11.74
C GLU A 105 -17.78 -3.64 12.42
N LEU A 106 -16.46 -3.73 12.66
CA LEU A 106 -15.69 -2.63 13.23
C LEU A 106 -15.60 -1.42 12.29
N LEU A 107 -15.40 -1.65 10.99
CA LEU A 107 -15.41 -0.60 9.97
C LEU A 107 -16.78 0.10 9.90
N ASP A 108 -17.86 -0.68 9.88
CA ASP A 108 -19.24 -0.17 9.84
C ASP A 108 -19.59 0.63 11.10
N THR A 109 -19.20 0.12 12.27
CA THR A 109 -19.38 0.81 13.56
C THR A 109 -18.63 2.14 13.59
N ALA A 110 -17.42 2.19 13.02
CA ALA A 110 -16.65 3.42 12.89
C ALA A 110 -17.15 4.35 11.78
N GLY A 111 -18.02 3.88 10.88
CA GLY A 111 -18.43 4.60 9.68
C GLY A 111 -17.26 4.86 8.71
N LEU A 112 -16.27 3.95 8.67
CA LEU A 112 -15.09 4.01 7.82
C LEU A 112 -15.23 2.99 6.69
N LEU A 113 -15.09 3.43 5.44
CA LEU A 113 -15.16 2.53 4.28
C LEU A 113 -13.82 1.80 4.09
N CYS A 114 -13.83 0.63 3.47
CA CYS A 114 -12.63 0.02 2.88
C CYS A 114 -12.73 0.17 1.36
N ASN A 115 -11.98 1.09 0.77
CA ASN A 115 -12.02 1.34 -0.69
C ASN A 115 -10.84 0.69 -1.43
N GLN A 116 -9.78 0.38 -0.69
CA GLN A 116 -8.51 -0.15 -1.15
C GLN A 116 -7.98 -1.13 -0.10
N ALA A 117 -7.12 -2.05 -0.51
CA ALA A 117 -6.35 -2.88 0.40
C ALA A 117 -4.95 -3.13 -0.16
N HIS A 118 -4.07 -3.67 0.68
CA HIS A 118 -2.69 -4.02 0.34
C HIS A 118 -2.38 -5.43 0.80
N ALA A 119 -2.03 -6.32 -0.13
CA ALA A 119 -1.78 -7.73 0.14
C ALA A 119 -0.47 -7.93 0.95
N PRO A 120 -0.30 -9.11 1.59
CA PRO A 120 1.01 -9.52 2.08
C PRO A 120 2.01 -9.66 0.93
N PHE A 121 3.30 -9.46 1.22
CA PHE A 121 4.39 -9.46 0.25
C PHE A 121 5.50 -10.46 0.62
N ASP A 122 5.16 -11.55 1.31
CA ASP A 122 6.11 -12.59 1.76
C ASP A 122 6.40 -13.66 0.68
N LEU A 123 5.64 -13.69 -0.41
CA LEU A 123 5.82 -14.68 -1.49
C LEU A 123 7.13 -14.42 -2.23
N SER A 124 8.00 -15.43 -2.28
CA SER A 124 9.35 -15.33 -2.84
C SER A 124 9.51 -16.08 -4.16
N GLU A 125 10.56 -15.74 -4.91
CA GLU A 125 10.93 -16.45 -6.14
C GLU A 125 11.10 -17.96 -5.88
N GLY A 126 10.54 -18.77 -6.77
CA GLY A 126 10.58 -20.25 -6.69
C GLY A 126 9.45 -20.88 -5.89
N GLU A 127 8.66 -20.11 -5.14
CA GLU A 127 7.45 -20.62 -4.50
C GLU A 127 6.33 -20.89 -5.53
N ALA A 128 5.45 -21.84 -5.20
CA ALA A 128 4.37 -22.24 -6.11
C ALA A 128 3.23 -21.21 -6.15
N PHE A 129 2.68 -20.96 -7.34
CA PHE A 129 1.53 -20.08 -7.55
C PHE A 129 0.20 -20.83 -7.46
N ASP A 130 0.03 -21.54 -6.36
CA ASP A 130 -1.19 -22.28 -6.05
C ASP A 130 -1.44 -22.33 -4.54
N LEU A 131 -2.63 -22.79 -4.15
CA LEU A 131 -3.10 -22.76 -2.76
C LEU A 131 -2.36 -23.73 -1.81
N SER A 132 -1.49 -24.60 -2.34
CA SER A 132 -0.60 -25.43 -1.50
C SER A 132 0.55 -24.61 -0.90
N CYS A 133 0.98 -23.54 -1.58
CA CYS A 133 1.93 -22.58 -1.03
C CYS A 133 1.24 -21.69 0.01
N ARG A 134 1.82 -21.62 1.22
CA ARG A 134 1.30 -20.81 2.32
C ARG A 134 1.22 -19.32 1.96
N ASN A 135 2.27 -18.77 1.36
CA ASN A 135 2.36 -17.34 1.04
C ASN A 135 1.40 -16.97 -0.09
N TYR A 136 1.31 -17.79 -1.14
CA TYR A 136 0.34 -17.60 -2.22
C TYR A 136 -1.10 -17.68 -1.70
N ARG A 137 -1.39 -18.68 -0.85
CA ARG A 137 -2.70 -18.80 -0.19
C ARG A 137 -3.04 -17.58 0.67
N ALA A 138 -2.07 -16.98 1.36
CA ALA A 138 -2.29 -15.75 2.13
C ALA A 138 -2.68 -14.58 1.22
N ILE A 139 -2.02 -14.42 0.08
CA ILE A 139 -2.41 -13.41 -0.93
C ILE A 139 -3.85 -13.65 -1.40
N VAL A 140 -4.20 -14.89 -1.78
CA VAL A 140 -5.57 -15.21 -2.23
C VAL A 140 -6.61 -14.92 -1.14
N ARG A 141 -6.34 -15.31 0.11
CA ARG A 141 -7.19 -14.99 1.27
C ARG A 141 -7.36 -13.48 1.44
N SER A 142 -6.30 -12.69 1.26
CA SER A 142 -6.36 -11.24 1.36
C SER A 142 -7.23 -10.60 0.27
N ILE A 143 -7.23 -11.17 -0.94
CA ILE A 143 -8.10 -10.73 -2.06
C ILE A 143 -9.57 -10.95 -1.70
N GLU A 144 -9.93 -12.14 -1.20
CA GLU A 144 -11.29 -12.46 -0.75
C GLU A 144 -11.74 -11.55 0.41
N TYR A 145 -10.86 -11.40 1.40
CA TYR A 145 -11.12 -10.57 2.57
C TYR A 145 -11.33 -9.10 2.19
N ALA A 146 -10.46 -8.55 1.33
CA ALA A 146 -10.57 -7.18 0.85
C ALA A 146 -11.90 -6.94 0.12
N ALA A 147 -12.28 -7.86 -0.77
CA ALA A 147 -13.56 -7.79 -1.46
C ALA A 147 -14.74 -7.81 -0.48
N TYR A 148 -14.68 -8.66 0.55
CA TYR A 148 -15.68 -8.71 1.62
C TYR A 148 -15.76 -7.41 2.44
N LEU A 149 -14.61 -6.76 2.70
CA LEU A 149 -14.58 -5.46 3.37
C LEU A 149 -15.20 -4.33 2.52
N GLY A 150 -15.34 -4.55 1.20
CA GLY A 150 -15.91 -3.60 0.25
C GLY A 150 -14.88 -2.95 -0.69
N ALA A 151 -13.60 -3.33 -0.59
CA ALA A 151 -12.55 -2.79 -1.44
C ALA A 151 -12.83 -3.11 -2.92
N LYS A 152 -12.54 -2.14 -3.80
CA LYS A 152 -12.67 -2.34 -5.26
C LYS A 152 -11.35 -2.68 -5.93
N LYS A 153 -10.26 -2.46 -5.21
CA LYS A 153 -8.93 -2.89 -5.62
C LYS A 153 -8.09 -3.31 -4.42
N ILE A 154 -7.17 -4.23 -4.68
CA ILE A 154 -6.12 -4.65 -3.76
C ILE A 154 -4.78 -4.53 -4.48
N VAL A 155 -3.81 -3.90 -3.83
CA VAL A 155 -2.44 -3.77 -4.35
C VAL A 155 -1.67 -5.04 -4.00
N VAL A 156 -0.92 -5.56 -4.96
CA VAL A 156 -0.03 -6.72 -4.81
C VAL A 156 1.35 -6.29 -5.29
N HIS A 157 2.39 -6.63 -4.55
CA HIS A 157 3.77 -6.32 -4.97
C HIS A 157 4.26 -7.34 -5.98
N LEU A 158 5.19 -6.90 -6.85
CA LEU A 158 5.94 -7.81 -7.70
C LEU A 158 6.92 -8.65 -6.86
N ILE A 159 7.19 -9.86 -7.31
CA ILE A 159 8.20 -10.74 -6.73
C ILE A 159 9.56 -10.35 -7.29
N VAL A 160 10.49 -10.00 -6.42
CA VAL A 160 11.89 -9.75 -6.80
C VAL A 160 12.54 -11.08 -7.21
N THR A 161 13.14 -11.10 -8.39
CA THR A 161 13.85 -12.27 -8.93
C THR A 161 15.35 -12.01 -8.94
N ALA A 162 16.15 -13.07 -8.82
CA ALA A 162 17.62 -12.97 -8.89
C ALA A 162 18.10 -12.47 -10.26
N ASP A 163 17.44 -12.93 -11.31
CA ASP A 163 17.67 -12.56 -12.71
C ASP A 163 16.66 -11.51 -13.18
N ARG A 164 17.17 -10.37 -13.66
CA ARG A 164 16.36 -9.28 -14.20
C ARG A 164 15.77 -9.59 -15.57
N GLU A 165 16.40 -10.46 -16.36
CA GLU A 165 15.85 -10.84 -17.67
C GLU A 165 14.61 -11.73 -17.50
N ALA A 166 14.63 -12.63 -16.51
CA ALA A 166 13.47 -13.47 -16.16
C ALA A 166 12.37 -12.74 -15.37
N TYR A 167 12.71 -11.65 -14.68
CA TYR A 167 11.83 -10.87 -13.79
C TYR A 167 10.46 -10.57 -14.40
N TYR A 168 10.48 -10.07 -15.64
CA TYR A 168 9.30 -9.62 -16.34
C TYR A 168 8.34 -10.79 -16.60
N ALA A 169 8.82 -11.86 -17.24
CA ALA A 169 8.03 -13.04 -17.55
C ALA A 169 7.56 -13.79 -16.28
N TYR A 170 8.38 -13.80 -15.23
CA TYR A 170 8.04 -14.40 -13.95
C TYR A 170 6.84 -13.69 -13.30
N ASN A 171 6.87 -12.36 -13.26
CA ASN A 171 5.80 -11.57 -12.70
C ASN A 171 4.54 -11.56 -13.58
N GLN A 172 4.67 -11.56 -14.92
CA GLN A 172 3.52 -11.77 -15.82
C GLN A 172 2.75 -13.05 -15.47
N ARG A 173 3.46 -14.18 -15.28
CA ARG A 173 2.86 -15.45 -14.84
C ARG A 173 2.22 -15.37 -13.45
N TYR A 174 2.86 -14.67 -12.52
CA TYR A 174 2.36 -14.49 -11.16
C TYR A 174 1.04 -13.70 -11.14
N TYR A 175 0.97 -12.54 -11.80
CA TYR A 175 -0.27 -11.77 -11.86
C TYR A 175 -1.37 -12.53 -12.60
N LYS A 176 -1.03 -13.23 -13.69
CA LYS A 176 -1.98 -14.09 -14.41
C LYS A 176 -2.54 -15.22 -13.56
N SER A 177 -1.77 -15.80 -12.64
CA SER A 177 -2.31 -16.82 -11.74
C SER A 177 -3.35 -16.27 -10.75
N LEU A 178 -3.29 -14.96 -10.45
CA LEU A 178 -4.24 -14.30 -9.55
C LEU A 178 -5.52 -13.80 -10.23
N GLU A 179 -5.53 -13.69 -11.56
CA GLU A 179 -6.65 -13.14 -12.36
C GLU A 179 -7.99 -13.79 -12.03
N PHE A 180 -8.00 -15.13 -11.90
CA PHE A 180 -9.19 -15.89 -11.55
C PHE A 180 -9.81 -15.41 -10.22
N TYR A 181 -9.00 -15.12 -9.21
CA TYR A 181 -9.48 -14.68 -7.90
C TYR A 181 -10.01 -13.25 -7.93
N GLY A 182 -9.36 -12.36 -8.68
CA GLY A 182 -9.88 -11.00 -8.91
C GLY A 182 -11.29 -11.04 -9.50
N LYS A 183 -11.48 -11.87 -10.54
CA LYS A 183 -12.79 -12.09 -11.17
C LYS A 183 -13.79 -12.75 -10.22
N GLN A 184 -13.40 -13.81 -9.52
CA GLN A 184 -14.27 -14.56 -8.61
C GLN A 184 -14.84 -13.68 -7.50
N PHE A 185 -14.00 -12.81 -6.92
CA PHE A 185 -14.38 -11.96 -5.79
C PHE A 185 -14.85 -10.56 -6.20
N GLY A 186 -14.77 -10.21 -7.49
CA GLY A 186 -15.23 -8.92 -8.00
C GLY A 186 -14.34 -7.75 -7.58
N ILE A 187 -13.04 -7.97 -7.47
CA ILE A 187 -12.03 -6.99 -7.05
C ILE A 187 -10.87 -6.94 -8.04
N LYS A 188 -10.35 -5.74 -8.33
CA LYS A 188 -9.17 -5.58 -9.20
C LYS A 188 -7.89 -5.78 -8.42
N ILE A 189 -6.91 -6.46 -9.01
CA ILE A 189 -5.56 -6.62 -8.45
C ILE A 189 -4.66 -5.61 -9.14
N ALA A 190 -4.02 -4.74 -8.35
CA ALA A 190 -3.26 -3.62 -8.86
C ALA A 190 -1.75 -3.84 -8.71
N VAL A 191 -1.02 -3.71 -9.83
CA VAL A 191 0.43 -3.72 -9.93
C VAL A 191 0.98 -2.37 -9.46
N GLU A 192 1.79 -2.34 -8.42
CA GLU A 192 2.44 -1.11 -7.93
C GLU A 192 3.82 -0.90 -8.57
N ASN A 193 4.19 0.35 -8.90
CA ASN A 193 5.60 0.68 -9.15
C ASN A 193 6.35 0.71 -7.81
N ASP A 194 7.48 0.02 -7.73
CA ASP A 194 8.16 -0.27 -6.45
C ASP A 194 9.67 -0.07 -6.61
N PHE A 195 10.44 -0.42 -5.59
CA PHE A 195 11.89 -0.40 -5.64
C PHE A 195 12.48 -1.59 -4.89
N GLU A 196 13.67 -2.02 -5.31
CA GLU A 196 14.45 -3.00 -4.56
C GLU A 196 15.70 -2.35 -3.96
N ARG A 197 16.11 -2.83 -2.79
CA ARG A 197 17.40 -2.48 -2.18
C ARG A 197 18.37 -3.63 -2.36
N ARG A 198 19.39 -3.45 -3.20
CA ARG A 198 20.41 -4.46 -3.49
C ARG A 198 21.81 -3.87 -3.34
N ASN A 199 22.63 -4.48 -2.48
CA ASN A 199 24.03 -4.07 -2.25
C ASN A 199 24.17 -2.57 -1.91
N GLY A 200 23.27 -2.04 -1.07
CA GLY A 200 23.27 -0.62 -0.66
C GLY A 200 22.78 0.36 -1.74
N LYS A 201 22.37 -0.13 -2.92
CA LYS A 201 21.73 0.67 -3.97
C LYS A 201 20.23 0.47 -3.95
N VAL A 202 19.49 1.51 -4.31
CA VAL A 202 18.05 1.43 -4.62
C VAL A 202 17.92 1.31 -6.14
N LEU A 203 17.22 0.29 -6.61
CA LEU A 203 16.97 0.08 -8.03
C LEU A 203 15.47 0.18 -8.30
N PRO A 204 15.07 0.83 -9.41
CA PRO A 204 13.66 0.96 -9.75
C PRO A 204 13.08 -0.38 -10.18
N ILE A 205 11.79 -0.56 -9.87
CA ILE A 205 10.92 -1.62 -10.38
C ILE A 205 9.70 -0.95 -11.02
N LEU A 206 9.55 -1.08 -12.34
CA LEU A 206 8.48 -0.45 -13.12
C LEU A 206 8.30 1.05 -12.81
N ASN A 207 9.41 1.77 -12.59
CA ASN A 207 9.43 3.24 -12.52
C ASN A 207 9.88 3.84 -13.85
N ASP A 208 9.76 3.15 -14.98
CA ASP A 208 9.71 3.82 -16.28
C ASP A 208 8.24 3.81 -16.75
N PRO A 209 7.65 4.96 -17.13
CA PRO A 209 6.23 5.02 -17.50
C PRO A 209 5.86 4.09 -18.65
N GLN A 210 6.75 3.92 -19.63
CA GLN A 210 6.48 3.09 -20.80
C GLN A 210 6.57 1.60 -20.43
N GLU A 211 7.62 1.21 -19.69
CA GLU A 211 7.76 -0.14 -19.13
C GLU A 211 6.56 -0.53 -18.26
N TYR A 212 6.11 0.38 -17.38
CA TYR A 212 4.96 0.16 -16.51
C TYR A 212 3.66 -0.04 -17.32
N VAL A 213 3.43 0.79 -18.33
CA VAL A 213 2.27 0.69 -19.23
C VAL A 213 2.29 -0.62 -20.01
N ASP A 214 3.44 -0.98 -20.56
CA ASP A 214 3.59 -2.19 -21.38
C ASP A 214 3.38 -3.45 -20.53
N PHE A 215 3.96 -3.49 -19.32
CA PHE A 215 3.73 -4.59 -18.37
C PHE A 215 2.24 -4.82 -18.10
N ILE A 216 1.50 -3.76 -17.79
CA ILE A 216 0.08 -3.90 -17.47
C ILE A 216 -0.75 -4.22 -18.71
N ARG A 217 -0.40 -3.68 -19.89
CA ARG A 217 -1.13 -3.98 -21.14
C ARG A 217 -0.92 -5.41 -21.60
N GLU A 218 0.26 -5.96 -21.42
CA GLU A 218 0.56 -7.35 -21.76
C GLU A 218 -0.15 -8.35 -20.85
N LEU A 219 -0.52 -7.93 -19.63
CA LEU A 219 -1.44 -8.71 -18.80
C LEU A 219 -2.84 -8.82 -19.42
N ASP A 220 -3.22 -8.03 -20.42
CA ASP A 220 -4.48 -8.11 -21.18
C ASP A 220 -5.67 -8.60 -20.33
N SER A 221 -6.01 -7.83 -19.30
CA SER A 221 -7.01 -8.21 -18.31
C SER A 221 -7.74 -6.99 -17.77
N GLU A 222 -9.06 -7.13 -17.56
CA GLU A 222 -9.86 -6.11 -16.87
C GLU A 222 -9.68 -6.14 -15.35
N TRP A 223 -9.18 -7.27 -14.82
CA TRP A 223 -9.02 -7.55 -13.39
C TRP A 223 -7.63 -7.23 -12.88
N LEU A 224 -6.64 -7.16 -13.77
CA LEU A 224 -5.26 -6.78 -13.46
C LEU A 224 -5.01 -5.36 -13.96
N VAL A 225 -4.67 -4.45 -13.06
CA VAL A 225 -4.62 -3.00 -13.33
C VAL A 225 -3.41 -2.35 -12.69
N GLY A 226 -3.20 -1.04 -12.89
CA GLY A 226 -2.10 -0.29 -12.26
C GLY A 226 -2.47 0.39 -10.95
N CYS A 227 -1.55 0.35 -9.98
CA CYS A 227 -1.39 1.27 -8.86
C CYS A 227 -0.13 2.13 -9.03
N ILE A 228 -0.28 3.45 -8.97
CA ILE A 228 0.89 4.35 -8.95
C ILE A 228 1.17 4.75 -7.50
N ASP A 229 2.37 4.46 -7.01
CA ASP A 229 2.94 5.09 -5.82
C ASP A 229 3.84 6.27 -6.24
N ILE A 230 3.42 7.47 -5.87
CA ILE A 230 4.14 8.70 -6.24
C ILE A 230 5.42 8.90 -5.41
N GLY A 231 5.49 8.32 -4.22
CA GLY A 231 6.68 8.34 -3.38
C GLY A 231 7.77 7.48 -4.03
N HIS A 232 7.43 6.28 -4.48
CA HIS A 232 8.36 5.43 -5.21
C HIS A 232 8.82 6.09 -6.51
N ALA A 233 7.89 6.68 -7.28
CA ALA A 233 8.22 7.41 -8.51
C ALA A 233 9.22 8.55 -8.24
N ALA A 234 8.99 9.33 -7.17
CA ALA A 234 9.83 10.48 -6.81
C ALA A 234 11.29 10.13 -6.51
N MET A 235 11.59 8.86 -6.22
CA MET A 235 12.96 8.41 -6.00
C MET A 235 13.78 8.34 -7.30
N PHE A 236 13.12 8.31 -8.47
CA PHE A 236 13.77 8.07 -9.76
C PHE A 236 13.41 9.10 -10.84
N GLN A 237 12.24 9.75 -10.74
CA GLN A 237 11.77 10.74 -11.72
C GLN A 237 10.70 11.66 -11.13
N ASP A 238 10.17 12.59 -11.94
CA ASP A 238 9.01 13.42 -11.58
C ASP A 238 7.71 12.59 -11.54
N PRO A 239 7.00 12.51 -10.38
CA PRO A 239 5.74 11.77 -10.29
C PRO A 239 4.61 12.33 -11.15
N ALA A 240 4.57 13.64 -11.40
CA ALA A 240 3.56 14.25 -12.26
C ALA A 240 3.76 13.79 -13.71
N GLU A 241 5.00 13.80 -14.19
CA GLU A 241 5.36 13.29 -15.52
C GLU A 241 5.04 11.78 -15.64
N PHE A 242 5.29 10.99 -14.59
CA PHE A 242 4.94 9.58 -14.56
C PHE A 242 3.43 9.34 -14.71
N ILE A 243 2.60 10.09 -13.97
CA ILE A 243 1.14 10.01 -14.07
C ILE A 243 0.65 10.43 -15.46
N GLU A 244 1.19 11.52 -16.01
CA GLU A 244 0.80 12.01 -17.34
C GLU A 244 1.12 10.99 -18.44
N LYS A 245 2.29 10.37 -18.41
CA LYS A 245 2.74 9.40 -19.43
C LYS A 245 2.05 8.04 -19.32
N THR A 246 1.75 7.57 -18.11
CA THR A 246 1.07 6.27 -17.91
C THR A 246 -0.39 6.29 -18.39
N GLY A 247 -1.08 7.44 -18.24
CA GLY A 247 -2.43 7.66 -18.72
C GLY A 247 -3.52 6.97 -17.88
N GLY A 248 -4.60 7.70 -17.57
CA GLY A 248 -5.62 7.29 -16.60
C GLY A 248 -6.49 6.07 -16.94
N ARG A 249 -6.27 5.39 -18.08
CA ARG A 249 -7.07 4.22 -18.47
C ARG A 249 -6.66 2.94 -17.73
N ILE A 250 -5.37 2.70 -17.53
CA ILE A 250 -4.86 1.47 -16.91
C ILE A 250 -4.72 1.59 -15.39
N VAL A 251 -4.52 2.81 -14.89
CA VAL A 251 -4.37 3.09 -13.46
C VAL A 251 -5.75 3.15 -12.81
N LYS A 252 -5.96 2.34 -11.76
CA LYS A 252 -7.21 2.31 -10.96
C LYS A 252 -6.96 2.53 -9.47
N ALA A 253 -5.70 2.82 -9.13
CA ALA A 253 -5.18 2.84 -7.79
C ALA A 253 -4.08 3.90 -7.71
N LEU A 254 -4.06 4.66 -6.60
CA LEU A 254 -3.04 5.68 -6.34
C LEU A 254 -2.63 5.56 -4.88
N HIS A 255 -1.33 5.56 -4.64
CA HIS A 255 -0.72 5.63 -3.32
C HIS A 255 0.04 6.97 -3.22
N ILE A 256 -0.25 7.72 -2.16
CA ILE A 256 0.38 8.99 -1.84
C ILE A 256 1.32 8.77 -0.67
N HIS A 257 2.61 8.83 -0.95
CA HIS A 257 3.69 8.59 0.00
C HIS A 257 4.73 9.70 -0.17
N ASP A 258 5.17 10.28 0.95
CA ASP A 258 6.26 11.24 1.02
C ASP A 258 7.51 10.55 1.57
N ASN A 259 8.64 10.74 0.90
CA ASN A 259 9.92 10.11 1.24
C ASN A 259 10.70 10.89 2.33
N ASP A 260 10.07 11.88 2.98
CA ASP A 260 10.72 12.84 3.88
C ASP A 260 11.94 13.51 3.22
N LEU A 261 11.84 13.83 1.92
CA LEU A 261 12.90 14.56 1.21
C LEU A 261 12.96 15.99 1.76
N HIS A 262 13.88 16.22 2.69
CA HIS A 262 14.26 17.55 3.13
C HIS A 262 15.36 18.08 2.21
N GLU A 263 15.12 19.21 1.56
CA GLU A 263 16.19 20.06 0.98
C GLU A 263 17.09 20.62 2.08
#